data_AF-A0AAV7UKI0-F1
#
_entry.id   AF-A0AAV7UKI0-F1
#
_cell.length_a   1.000
_cell.length_b   1.000
_cell.length_c   1.000
_cell.angle_alpha   90.00
_cell.angle_beta   90.00
_cell.angle_gamma   90.00
#
_symmetry.space_group_name_H-M   'P 1'
#
loop_
_entity.id
_entity.type
_entity.pdbx_description
1 polymer ?
#
loop_
_entity_poly.entity_id
_entity_poly.type
_entity_poly.pdbx_seq_one_letter_code
_entity_poly.pdbx_strand_id
1 'polypeptide(L)'
;MQGASSKLEGKINELASHTEAIEKTEQYVSMESKVSAKEIQDLEWKGKDLQEKLERLENNARRNNIRIFNVPEGAEGNDLKFFMVKLLREALPQAIDTVDLDSEI
;
A
#
# COMPACT_ATOMS: atom_id res chain seq x y z
N MET A 1 -10.38 21.07 -67.96
CA MET A 1 -11.24 20.62 -66.83
C MET A 1 -10.96 19.19 -66.37
N GLN A 2 -10.69 18.23 -67.27
CA GLN A 2 -10.45 16.81 -66.89
C GLN A 2 -9.28 16.58 -65.92
N GLY A 3 -8.16 17.30 -66.03
CA GLY A 3 -7.00 17.11 -65.14
C GLY A 3 -7.18 17.60 -63.69
N ALA A 4 -8.18 18.43 -63.41
CA ALA A 4 -8.52 18.84 -62.05
C ALA A 4 -9.37 17.78 -61.34
N SER A 5 -10.26 17.09 -62.08
CA SER A 5 -11.11 16.01 -61.57
C SER A 5 -10.27 14.80 -61.15
N SER A 6 -9.30 14.39 -61.97
CA SER A 6 -8.43 13.24 -61.65
C SER A 6 -7.55 13.47 -60.42
N LYS A 7 -7.06 14.71 -60.21
CA LYS A 7 -6.34 15.08 -58.99
C LYS A 7 -7.24 15.07 -57.75
N LEU A 8 -8.49 15.50 -57.89
CA LEU A 8 -9.48 15.45 -56.81
C LEU A 8 -9.79 14.00 -56.43
N GLU A 9 -10.03 13.13 -57.41
CA GLU A 9 -10.25 11.69 -57.20
C GLU A 9 -9.06 11.01 -56.51
N GLY A 10 -7.83 11.35 -56.90
CA GLY A 10 -6.62 10.85 -56.23
C GLY A 10 -6.57 11.25 -54.75
N LYS A 11 -6.86 12.52 -54.43
CA LYS A 11 -6.91 12.99 -53.03
C LYS A 11 -8.04 12.36 -52.22
N ILE A 12 -9.19 12.08 -52.84
CA ILE A 12 -10.31 11.40 -52.17
C ILE A 12 -9.92 9.96 -51.79
N ASN A 13 -9.21 9.26 -52.67
CA ASN A 13 -8.73 7.91 -52.38
C ASN A 13 -7.64 7.90 -51.30
N GLU A 14 -6.72 8.87 -51.32
CA GLU A 14 -5.73 9.04 -50.24
C GLU A 14 -6.41 9.33 -48.89
N LEU A 15 -7.40 10.23 -48.86
CA LEU A 15 -8.18 10.53 -47.66
C LEU A 15 -8.95 9.31 -47.15
N ALA A 16 -9.56 8.52 -48.04
CA ALA A 16 -10.23 7.28 -47.67
C ALA A 16 -9.26 6.28 -47.03
N SER A 17 -8.06 6.11 -47.61
CA SER A 17 -7.02 5.24 -47.05
C SER A 17 -6.53 5.73 -45.68
N HIS A 18 -6.33 7.04 -45.51
CA HIS A 18 -5.95 7.60 -44.22
C HIS A 18 -7.05 7.46 -43.16
N THR A 19 -8.31 7.60 -43.54
CA THR A 19 -9.44 7.43 -42.62
C THR A 19 -9.49 5.99 -42.07
N GLU A 20 -9.32 4.98 -42.94
CA GLU A 20 -9.27 3.58 -42.52
C GLU A 20 -8.07 3.28 -41.61
N ALA A 21 -6.91 3.87 -41.90
CA ALA A 21 -5.72 3.72 -41.05
C ALA A 21 -5.94 4.34 -39.66
N ILE A 22 -6.55 5.53 -39.60
CA ILE A 22 -6.88 6.21 -38.34
C ILE A 22 -7.85 5.36 -37.51
N GLU A 23 -8.93 4.85 -38.10
CA GLU A 23 -9.90 4.02 -37.39
C GLU A 23 -9.25 2.77 -36.77
N LYS A 24 -8.35 2.10 -37.50
CA LYS A 24 -7.61 0.95 -36.96
C LYS A 24 -6.71 1.38 -35.79
N THR A 25 -5.95 2.46 -35.94
CA THR A 25 -5.06 2.94 -34.87
C THR A 25 -5.86 3.34 -33.63
N GLU A 26 -7.00 4.03 -33.79
CA GLU A 26 -7.87 4.40 -32.67
C GLU A 26 -8.43 3.17 -31.94
N GLN A 27 -8.80 2.11 -32.66
CA GLN A 27 -9.22 0.84 -32.05
C GLN A 27 -8.10 0.21 -31.23
N TYR A 28 -6.88 0.14 -31.77
CA TYR A 28 -5.72 -0.39 -31.05
C TYR A 28 -5.43 0.40 -29.77
N VAL A 29 -5.37 1.73 -29.88
CA VAL A 29 -5.14 2.63 -28.73
C VAL A 29 -6.24 2.48 -27.67
N SER A 30 -7.51 2.33 -28.09
CA SER A 30 -8.64 2.10 -27.19
C SER A 30 -8.52 0.78 -26.43
N MET A 31 -8.09 -0.30 -27.11
CA MET A 31 -7.88 -1.59 -26.47
C MET A 31 -6.72 -1.55 -25.47
N GLU A 32 -5.58 -0.99 -25.88
CA GLU A 32 -4.39 -0.84 -25.02
C GLU A 32 -4.68 0.00 -23.77
N SER A 33 -5.43 1.10 -23.94
CA SER A 33 -5.85 1.95 -22.82
C SER A 33 -6.73 1.21 -21.81
N LYS A 34 -7.63 0.34 -22.28
CA LYS A 34 -8.48 -0.48 -21.40
C LYS A 34 -7.68 -1.55 -20.65
N VAL A 35 -6.72 -2.18 -21.31
CA VAL A 35 -5.82 -3.15 -20.66
C VAL A 35 -5.00 -2.45 -19.57
N SER A 36 -4.39 -1.31 -19.91
CA SER A 36 -3.62 -0.51 -18.95
C SER A 36 -4.47 -0.06 -17.76
N ALA A 37 -5.70 0.38 -17.98
CA ALA A 37 -6.61 0.78 -16.90
C ALA A 37 -6.93 -0.38 -15.94
N LYS A 38 -7.12 -1.59 -16.47
CA LYS A 38 -7.36 -2.79 -15.66
C LYS A 38 -6.13 -3.18 -14.84
N GLU A 39 -4.94 -3.13 -15.45
CA GLU A 39 -3.69 -3.42 -14.75
C GLU A 39 -3.45 -2.44 -13.59
N ILE A 40 -3.71 -1.15 -13.81
CA ILE A 40 -3.64 -0.13 -12.75
C ILE A 40 -4.61 -0.48 -11.62
N GLN A 41 -5.87 -0.80 -11.94
CA GLN A 41 -6.87 -1.17 -10.94
C GLN A 41 -6.46 -2.42 -10.14
N ASP A 42 -5.92 -3.44 -10.81
CA ASP A 42 -5.45 -4.66 -10.16
C ASP A 42 -4.25 -4.38 -9.23
N LEU A 43 -3.35 -3.49 -9.64
CA LEU A 43 -2.21 -3.07 -8.82
C LEU A 43 -2.65 -2.24 -7.61
N GLU A 44 -3.59 -1.32 -7.78
CA GLU A 44 -4.17 -0.54 -6.69
C GLU A 44 -4.84 -1.45 -5.65
N TRP A 45 -5.63 -2.42 -6.12
CA TRP A 45 -6.29 -3.38 -5.22
C TRP A 45 -5.27 -4.21 -4.44
N LYS A 46 -4.25 -4.74 -5.11
CA LYS A 46 -3.15 -5.48 -4.46
C LYS A 46 -2.38 -4.62 -3.46
N GLY A 47 -2.12 -3.36 -3.80
CA GLY A 47 -1.45 -2.42 -2.91
C GLY A 47 -2.25 -2.21 -1.62
N LYS A 48 -3.56 -2.04 -1.74
CA LYS A 48 -4.47 -1.86 -0.60
C LYS A 48 -4.54 -3.10 0.30
N ASP A 49 -4.67 -4.28 -0.31
CA ASP A 49 -4.70 -5.57 0.41
C ASP A 49 -3.38 -5.84 1.16
N LEU A 50 -2.23 -5.53 0.53
CA LEU A 50 -0.93 -5.66 1.19
C LEU A 50 -0.76 -4.68 2.35
N GLN A 51 -1.24 -3.45 2.20
CA GLN A 51 -1.21 -2.45 3.26
C GLN A 51 -2.03 -2.91 4.47
N GLU A 52 -3.25 -3.41 4.26
CA GLU A 52 -4.09 -3.93 5.33
C GLU A 52 -3.43 -5.12 6.06
N LYS A 53 -2.81 -6.03 5.30
CA LYS A 53 -2.05 -7.16 5.87
C LYS A 53 -0.89 -6.68 6.72
N LEU A 54 -0.13 -5.69 6.25
CA LEU A 54 0.99 -5.10 7.00
C LEU A 54 0.51 -4.44 8.29
N GLU A 55 -0.52 -3.60 8.21
CA GLU A 55 -1.08 -2.94 9.39
C GLU A 55 -1.53 -3.96 10.43
N ARG A 56 -2.25 -5.00 10.00
CA ARG A 56 -2.69 -6.08 10.89
C ARG A 56 -1.50 -6.82 11.51
N LEU A 57 -0.46 -7.11 10.73
CA LEU A 57 0.74 -7.79 11.24
C LEU A 57 1.48 -6.92 12.27
N GLU A 58 1.68 -5.65 11.98
CA GLU A 58 2.32 -4.72 12.92
C GLU A 58 1.51 -4.58 14.21
N ASN A 59 0.19 -4.44 14.08
CA ASN A 59 -0.69 -4.33 15.24
C ASN A 59 -0.67 -5.61 16.08
N ASN A 60 -0.69 -6.78 15.44
CA ASN A 60 -0.57 -8.06 16.15
C ASN A 60 0.79 -8.23 16.82
N ALA A 61 1.87 -7.83 16.15
CA ALA A 61 3.22 -7.91 16.70
C ALA A 61 3.40 -6.97 17.90
N ARG A 62 2.80 -5.77 17.86
CA ARG A 62 2.87 -4.78 18.95
C ARG A 62 1.75 -4.93 19.98
N ARG A 63 0.78 -5.83 19.79
CA ARG A 63 -0.45 -5.94 20.60
C ARG A 63 -0.18 -6.11 22.09
N ASN A 64 0.88 -6.84 22.43
CA ASN A 64 1.23 -7.14 23.81
C ASN A 64 2.34 -6.21 24.35
N ASN A 65 2.76 -5.20 23.58
CA ASN A 65 3.78 -4.27 24.01
C ASN A 65 3.14 -3.12 24.80
N ILE A 66 3.73 -2.79 25.95
CA ILE A 66 3.32 -1.64 26.76
C ILE A 66 4.35 -0.53 26.54
N ARG A 67 3.88 0.69 26.29
CA ARG A 67 4.74 1.87 26.18
C ARG A 67 4.60 2.74 27.42
N ILE A 68 5.72 2.97 28.09
CA ILE A 68 5.79 3.72 29.34
C ILE A 68 6.45 5.06 29.03
N PHE A 69 5.82 6.15 29.45
CA PHE A 69 6.29 7.51 29.21
C PHE A 69 6.77 8.14 30.52
N ASN A 70 7.57 9.20 30.40
CA ASN A 70 8.10 9.98 31.53
C ASN A 70 8.98 9.19 32.50
N VAL A 71 9.70 8.19 31.99
CA VAL A 71 10.78 7.53 32.75
C VAL A 71 12.05 8.36 32.57
N PRO A 72 12.66 8.88 33.65
CA PRO A 72 13.93 9.58 33.56
C PRO A 72 15.03 8.66 33.01
N GLU A 73 15.92 9.21 32.18
CA GLU A 73 17.04 8.44 31.63
C GLU A 73 17.93 7.89 32.76
N GLY A 74 18.28 6.61 32.67
CA GLY A 74 19.10 5.93 33.67
C GLY A 74 18.37 5.49 34.94
N ALA A 75 17.06 5.78 35.09
CA ALA A 75 16.26 5.31 36.22
C ALA A 75 16.16 3.77 36.31
N GLU A 76 16.33 3.09 35.17
CA GLU A 76 16.31 1.63 35.04
C GLU A 76 17.52 0.95 35.71
N GLY A 77 18.64 1.66 35.86
CA GLY A 77 19.88 1.10 36.39
C GLY A 77 20.45 -0.01 35.49
N ASN A 78 20.97 -1.09 36.10
CA ASN A 78 21.58 -2.22 35.39
C ASN A 78 20.61 -3.38 35.13
N ASP A 79 19.40 -3.36 35.72
CA ASP A 79 18.42 -4.43 35.58
C ASP A 79 17.01 -3.86 35.33
N LEU A 80 16.66 -3.87 34.05
CA LEU A 80 15.35 -3.43 33.57
C LEU A 80 14.20 -4.30 34.13
N LYS A 81 14.40 -5.60 34.34
CA LYS A 81 13.34 -6.48 34.88
C LYS A 81 13.00 -6.06 36.31
N PHE A 82 14.02 -5.86 37.13
CA PHE A 82 13.84 -5.39 38.51
C PHE A 82 13.16 -4.02 38.55
N PHE A 83 13.61 -3.07 37.72
CA PHE A 83 12.97 -1.77 37.59
C PHE A 83 11.49 -1.88 37.22
N MET A 84 11.17 -2.70 36.21
CA MET A 84 9.80 -2.91 35.75
C MET A 84 8.89 -3.52 36.82
N VAL A 85 9.37 -4.53 37.55
CA VAL A 85 8.62 -5.14 38.67
C VAL A 85 8.35 -4.10 39.76
N LYS A 86 9.36 -3.32 40.13
CA LYS A 86 9.19 -2.25 41.13
C LYS A 86 8.18 -1.20 40.67
N LEU A 87 8.32 -0.71 39.44
CA LEU A 87 7.43 0.30 38.85
C LEU A 87 5.98 -0.19 38.84
N LEU A 88 5.75 -1.44 38.41
CA LEU A 88 4.41 -2.02 38.37
C LEU A 88 3.83 -2.25 39.77
N ARG A 89 4.64 -2.63 40.77
CA ARG A 89 4.20 -2.75 42.18
C ARG A 89 3.77 -1.42 42.79
N GLU A 90 4.49 -0.35 42.48
CA GLU A 90 4.14 0.98 42.94
C GLU A 90 2.87 1.51 42.25
N ALA A 91 2.73 1.27 40.94
CA ALA A 91 1.60 1.79 40.16
C ALA A 91 0.32 0.93 40.27
N LEU A 92 0.44 -0.38 40.45
CA LEU A 92 -0.65 -1.36 40.46
C LEU A 92 -0.50 -2.38 41.61
N PRO A 93 -0.65 -1.94 42.88
CA PRO A 93 -0.41 -2.80 44.04
C PRO A 93 -1.24 -4.09 44.05
N GLN A 94 -2.51 -4.00 43.65
CA GLN A 94 -3.46 -5.12 43.64
C GLN A 94 -3.26 -6.15 42.51
N ALA A 95 -2.40 -5.88 41.53
CA ALA A 95 -2.23 -6.72 40.34
C ALA A 95 -1.11 -7.75 40.48
N ILE A 96 -0.25 -7.64 41.51
CA ILE A 96 1.03 -8.37 41.59
C ILE A 96 1.04 -9.43 42.69
N ASP A 97 0.04 -9.46 43.56
CA ASP A 97 -0.13 -10.52 44.56
C ASP A 97 -0.43 -11.91 43.93
N THR A 98 -0.63 -11.99 42.61
CA THR A 98 -1.00 -13.21 41.88
C THR A 98 0.05 -13.69 40.87
N VAL A 99 1.18 -13.01 40.71
CA VAL A 99 2.20 -13.36 39.71
C VAL A 99 3.49 -13.79 40.41
N ASP A 100 3.75 -15.11 40.45
CA ASP A 100 5.06 -15.66 40.80
C ASP A 100 6.05 -15.27 39.71
N LEU A 101 6.87 -14.26 39.98
CA LEU A 101 7.89 -13.75 39.07
C LEU A 101 9.14 -14.67 38.98
N ASP A 102 9.15 -15.75 39.75
CA ASP A 102 10.24 -16.74 39.83
C ASP A 102 9.99 -17.98 38.95
N SER A 103 8.88 -18.06 38.20
CA SER A 103 8.70 -19.12 37.21
C SER A 103 9.63 -18.90 36.02
N GLU A 104 10.68 -19.72 35.96
CA GLU A 104 11.76 -19.76 34.96
C GLU A 104 11.30 -19.41 33.53
N ILE A 105 11.96 -18.39 32.95
CA ILE A 105 12.27 -18.29 31.53
C ILE A 105 13.78 -18.39 31.40
#